data_AF-A0A955BDT2-F1
#
_entry.id   AF-A0A955BDT2-F1
#
_cell.length_a   1.000
_cell.length_b   1.000
_cell.length_c   1.000
_cell.angle_alpha   90.00
_cell.angle_beta   90.00
_cell.angle_gamma   90.00
#
_symmetry.space_group_name_H-M   'P 1'
#
loop_
_entity.id
_entity.type
_entity.pdbx_description
1 polymer ?
#
loop_
_entity_poly.entity_id
_entity_poly.type
_entity_poly.pdbx_seq_one_letter_code
_entity_poly.pdbx_strand_id
1 'polypeptide(L)'
;KMELVRALYSRGLSADEVRQMFRLIDWMMDLPAAAQIRFRDELEQLEKEKNMPYVTSIERLAREEGVELGLKQGREQGLERGLTKGIVAGKIQLLEQLLGESETSQDDLRSQSLEQLQQRLDELQQRQRSRG
;
A
#
# COMPACT_ATOMS: atom_id res chain seq x y z
N LYS A 1 -12.62 -34.17 -0.25
CA LYS A 1 -12.40 -34.83 1.08
C LYS A 1 -11.85 -36.26 0.92
N MET A 2 -12.50 -37.15 0.16
CA MET A 2 -12.06 -38.55 0.02
C MET A 2 -10.72 -38.73 -0.73
N GLU A 3 -10.37 -37.85 -1.67
CA GLU A 3 -9.07 -37.88 -2.35
C GLU A 3 -7.91 -37.55 -1.39
N LEU A 4 -8.12 -36.58 -0.49
CA LEU A 4 -7.15 -36.25 0.57
C LEU A 4 -7.01 -37.41 1.56
N VAL A 5 -8.12 -38.05 1.97
CA VAL A 5 -8.09 -39.25 2.82
C VAL A 5 -7.26 -40.35 2.18
N ARG A 6 -7.50 -40.66 0.89
CA ARG A 6 -6.73 -41.68 0.16
C ARG A 6 -5.25 -41.30 0.03
N ALA A 7 -4.95 -40.03 -0.23
CA ALA A 7 -3.58 -39.53 -0.33
C ALA A 7 -2.80 -39.58 0.99
N LEU A 8 -3.49 -39.42 2.13
CA LEU A 8 -2.90 -39.54 3.46
C LEU A 8 -2.63 -41.00 3.82
N TYR A 9 -3.57 -41.90 3.58
CA TYR A 9 -3.34 -43.35 3.75
C TYR A 9 -2.24 -43.88 2.82
N SER A 10 -2.17 -43.40 1.57
CA SER A 10 -1.09 -43.80 0.64
C SER A 10 0.29 -43.29 1.07
N ARG A 11 0.35 -42.30 1.96
CA ARG A 11 1.59 -41.82 2.61
C ARG A 11 1.91 -42.59 3.90
N GLY A 12 1.15 -43.65 4.21
CA GLY A 12 1.41 -44.55 5.34
C GLY A 12 0.78 -44.13 6.67
N LEU A 13 -0.08 -43.10 6.68
CA LEU A 13 -0.77 -42.70 7.91
C LEU A 13 -1.82 -43.74 8.32
N SER A 14 -1.85 -44.06 9.60
CA SER A 14 -2.84 -44.96 10.20
C SER A 14 -4.23 -44.33 10.23
N ALA A 15 -5.24 -45.18 10.41
CA ALA A 15 -6.62 -44.72 10.45
C ALA A 15 -6.91 -43.78 11.63
N ASP A 16 -6.17 -43.93 12.73
CA ASP A 16 -6.28 -43.05 13.88
C ASP A 16 -5.65 -41.68 13.62
N GLU A 17 -4.48 -41.62 12.97
CA GLU A 17 -3.81 -40.36 12.59
C GLU A 17 -4.65 -39.57 11.59
N VAL A 18 -5.21 -40.23 10.57
CA VAL A 18 -6.11 -39.58 9.61
C VAL A 18 -7.35 -39.04 10.33
N ARG A 19 -7.94 -39.81 11.25
CA ARG A 19 -9.09 -39.34 12.05
C ARG A 19 -8.72 -38.20 13.01
N GLN A 20 -7.51 -38.14 13.54
CA GLN A 20 -7.03 -37.04 14.36
C GLN A 20 -6.81 -35.76 13.53
N MET A 21 -6.22 -35.87 12.34
CA MET A 21 -6.06 -34.72 11.44
C MET A 21 -7.41 -34.11 11.05
N PHE A 22 -8.41 -34.93 10.71
CA PHE A 22 -9.73 -34.41 10.38
C PHE A 22 -10.42 -33.77 11.59
N ARG A 23 -10.26 -34.31 12.81
CA ARG A 23 -10.77 -33.67 14.03
C ARG A 23 -10.12 -32.32 14.30
N LEU A 24 -8.81 -32.19 14.06
CA LEU A 24 -8.10 -30.93 14.19
C LEU A 24 -8.63 -29.89 13.19
N ILE A 25 -8.80 -30.29 11.92
CA ILE A 25 -9.31 -29.40 10.87
C ILE A 25 -10.75 -28.99 11.16
N ASP A 26 -11.62 -29.93 11.50
CA ASP A 26 -13.02 -29.66 11.82
C ASP A 26 -13.12 -28.72 13.04
N TRP A 27 -12.30 -28.91 14.07
CA TRP A 27 -12.22 -28.00 15.22
C TRP A 27 -11.70 -26.60 14.86
N MET A 28 -10.69 -26.50 13.99
CA MET A 28 -10.18 -25.21 13.49
C MET A 28 -11.21 -24.43 12.67
N MET A 29 -12.15 -25.11 12.00
CA MET A 29 -13.22 -24.45 11.25
C MET A 29 -14.29 -23.82 12.14
N ASP A 30 -14.43 -24.26 13.40
CA ASP A 30 -15.43 -23.78 14.36
C ASP A 30 -14.91 -22.72 15.36
N LEU A 31 -13.66 -22.23 15.19
CA LEU A 31 -13.04 -21.29 16.14
C LEU A 31 -13.61 -19.85 16.02
N PRO A 32 -13.98 -19.18 17.14
CA PRO A 32 -14.31 -17.75 17.14
C PRO A 32 -13.14 -16.86 16.70
N ALA A 33 -13.42 -15.71 16.08
CA ALA A 33 -12.40 -14.84 15.47
C ALA A 33 -11.23 -14.47 16.41
N ALA A 34 -11.51 -14.19 17.69
CA ALA A 34 -10.47 -13.89 18.67
C ALA A 34 -9.54 -15.08 18.98
N ALA A 35 -10.05 -16.31 18.89
CA ALA A 35 -9.26 -17.53 19.05
C ALA A 35 -8.41 -17.83 17.81
N GLN A 36 -8.91 -17.50 16.61
CA GLN A 36 -8.14 -17.66 15.37
C GLN A 36 -6.90 -16.74 15.32
N ILE A 37 -7.04 -15.51 15.85
CA ILE A 37 -5.91 -14.57 15.96
C ILE A 37 -4.86 -15.14 16.90
N ARG A 38 -5.25 -15.54 18.12
CA ARG A 38 -4.31 -16.15 19.09
C ARG A 38 -3.63 -17.40 18.55
N PHE A 39 -4.37 -18.28 17.88
CA PHE A 39 -3.81 -19.48 17.26
C PHE A 39 -2.76 -19.15 16.20
N ARG A 40 -2.96 -18.08 15.41
CA ARG A 40 -1.98 -17.64 14.42
C ARG A 40 -0.70 -17.15 15.07
N ASP A 41 -0.83 -16.34 16.12
CA ASP A 41 0.32 -15.79 16.84
C ASP A 41 1.13 -16.92 17.52
N GLU A 42 0.44 -17.90 18.11
CA GLU A 42 1.06 -19.08 18.72
C GLU A 42 1.70 -20.01 17.67
N LEU A 43 1.05 -20.20 16.52
CA LEU A 43 1.60 -20.99 15.42
C LEU A 43 2.86 -20.33 14.85
N GLU A 44 2.86 -19.01 14.69
CA GLU A 44 4.04 -18.26 14.23
C GLU A 44 5.22 -18.40 15.22
N GLN A 45 4.93 -18.38 16.52
CA GLN A 45 5.95 -18.64 17.54
C GLN A 45 6.48 -20.07 17.47
N LEU A 46 5.59 -21.05 17.32
CA LEU A 46 5.98 -22.46 17.20
C LEU A 46 6.78 -22.74 15.91
N GLU A 47 6.42 -22.12 14.79
CA GLU A 47 7.15 -22.21 13.52
C GLU A 47 8.57 -21.64 13.66
N LYS A 48 8.72 -20.51 14.38
CA LYS A 48 10.03 -19.93 14.74
C LYS A 48 10.83 -20.87 15.65
N GLU A 49 10.20 -21.50 16.63
CA GLU A 49 10.84 -22.45 17.54
C GLU A 49 11.27 -23.76 16.85
N LYS A 50 10.48 -24.24 15.89
CA LYS A 50 10.73 -25.51 15.17
C LYS A 50 11.49 -25.34 13.86
N ASN A 51 11.80 -24.09 13.48
CA ASN A 51 12.56 -23.72 12.29
C ASN A 51 12.01 -24.37 11.00
N MET A 52 10.68 -24.47 10.91
CA MET A 52 9.96 -24.98 9.75
C MET A 52 9.01 -23.88 9.23
N PRO A 53 9.49 -22.95 8.39
CA PRO A 53 8.57 -22.11 7.61
C PRO A 53 8.03 -22.98 6.47
N TYR A 54 6.96 -22.58 5.77
CA TYR A 54 7.11 -22.82 4.33
C TYR A 54 6.63 -21.75 3.37
N VAL A 55 5.34 -21.37 3.22
CA VAL A 55 5.03 -20.50 2.05
C VAL A 55 3.94 -19.44 2.28
N THR A 56 2.81 -19.77 2.88
CA THR A 56 1.59 -18.93 2.74
C THR A 56 1.43 -17.81 3.78
N SER A 57 2.00 -17.96 4.98
CA SER A 57 1.95 -16.92 6.02
C SER A 57 2.90 -15.75 5.67
N ILE A 58 4.11 -16.07 5.19
CA ILE A 58 5.11 -15.11 4.72
C ILE A 58 4.63 -14.39 3.47
N GLU A 59 4.05 -15.10 2.49
CA GLU A 59 3.52 -14.47 1.28
C GLU A 59 2.38 -13.50 1.57
N ARG A 60 1.51 -13.84 2.54
CA ARG A 60 0.44 -12.95 3.00
C ARG A 60 1.00 -11.73 3.70
N LEU A 61 1.96 -11.91 4.62
CA LEU A 61 2.59 -10.80 5.35
C LEU A 61 3.36 -9.86 4.41
N ALA A 62 4.19 -10.42 3.51
CA ALA A 62 4.92 -9.64 2.51
C ALA A 62 4.00 -8.87 1.57
N ARG A 63 2.81 -9.43 1.25
CA ARG A 63 1.78 -8.73 0.47
C ARG A 63 1.16 -7.59 1.26
N GLU A 64 0.83 -7.81 2.53
CA GLU A 64 0.24 -6.78 3.41
C GLU A 64 1.25 -5.63 3.63
N GLU A 65 2.50 -5.94 3.94
CA GLU A 65 3.60 -4.97 4.06
C GLU A 65 3.86 -4.23 2.74
N GLY A 66 3.86 -4.93 1.60
CA GLY A 66 4.04 -4.32 0.29
C GLY A 66 2.94 -3.33 -0.06
N VAL A 67 1.68 -3.64 0.29
CA VAL A 67 0.55 -2.73 0.12
C VAL A 67 0.67 -1.52 1.05
N GLU A 68 1.02 -1.73 2.32
CA GLU A 68 1.19 -0.65 3.28
C GLU A 68 2.32 0.31 2.86
N LEU A 69 3.47 -0.22 2.47
CA LEU A 69 4.60 0.56 1.99
C LEU A 69 4.25 1.34 0.72
N GLY A 70 3.57 0.70 -0.24
CA GLY A 70 3.13 1.34 -1.47
C GLY A 70 2.15 2.49 -1.22
N LEU A 71 1.19 2.31 -0.31
CA LEU A 71 0.25 3.36 0.09
C LEU A 71 0.94 4.52 0.78
N LYS A 72 1.88 4.23 1.69
CA LYS A 72 2.66 5.26 2.39
C LYS A 72 3.50 6.08 1.42
N GLN A 73 4.27 5.41 0.55
CA GLN A 73 5.08 6.08 -0.47
C GLN A 73 4.23 6.88 -1.45
N GLY A 74 3.10 6.32 -1.91
CA GLY A 74 2.19 7.02 -2.82
C GLY A 74 1.57 8.26 -2.18
N ARG A 75 1.21 8.19 -0.89
CA ARG A 75 0.69 9.33 -0.14
C ARG A 75 1.74 10.42 0.07
N GLU A 76 2.96 10.04 0.48
CA GLU A 76 4.06 10.99 0.67
C GLU A 76 4.42 11.70 -0.64
N GLN A 77 4.61 10.94 -1.73
CA GLN A 77 4.89 11.52 -3.06
C GLN A 77 3.73 12.38 -3.57
N GLY A 78 2.49 11.96 -3.36
CA GLY A 78 1.29 12.72 -3.73
C GLY A 78 1.20 14.05 -2.98
N LEU A 79 1.49 14.03 -1.68
CA LEU A 79 1.49 15.24 -0.83
C LEU A 79 2.60 16.20 -1.24
N GLU A 80 3.82 15.70 -1.44
CA GLU A 80 4.96 16.52 -1.85
C GLU A 80 4.73 17.18 -3.22
N ARG A 81 4.26 16.41 -4.20
CA ARG A 81 3.90 16.94 -5.53
C ARG A 81 2.77 17.96 -5.45
N GLY A 82 1.74 17.69 -4.65
CA GLY A 82 0.61 18.59 -4.45
C GLY A 82 1.01 19.92 -3.81
N LEU A 83 1.85 19.86 -2.77
CA LEU A 83 2.38 21.04 -2.09
C LEU A 83 3.24 21.88 -3.05
N THR A 84 4.14 21.23 -3.78
CA THR A 84 5.03 21.90 -4.74
C THR A 84 4.23 22.61 -5.83
N LYS A 85 3.26 21.92 -6.44
CA LYS A 85 2.34 22.54 -7.42
C LYS A 85 1.58 23.72 -6.81
N GLY A 86 1.05 23.59 -5.59
CA GLY A 86 0.33 24.65 -4.91
C GLY A 86 1.19 25.90 -4.68
N ILE A 87 2.46 25.72 -4.27
CA ILE A 87 3.41 26.81 -4.09
C ILE A 87 3.70 27.52 -5.42
N VAL A 88 3.97 26.77 -6.49
CA VAL A 88 4.26 27.35 -7.82
C VAL A 88 3.03 28.08 -8.36
N ALA A 89 1.84 27.49 -8.27
CA ALA A 89 0.58 28.13 -8.67
C ALA A 89 0.34 29.44 -7.91
N GLY A 90 0.57 29.47 -6.59
CA GLY A 90 0.46 30.69 -5.80
C GLY A 90 1.46 31.78 -6.21
N LYS A 91 2.70 31.40 -6.56
CA LYS A 91 3.70 32.34 -7.10
C LYS A 91 3.28 32.92 -8.46
N ILE A 92 2.70 32.09 -9.34
CA ILE A 92 2.16 32.54 -10.62
C ILE A 92 1.08 33.60 -10.40
N GLN A 93 0.06 33.30 -9.58
CA GLN A 93 -1.05 34.23 -9.32
C GLN A 93 -0.54 35.55 -8.73
N LEU A 94 0.40 35.49 -7.79
CA LEU A 94 1.02 36.69 -7.22
C LEU A 94 1.75 37.53 -8.29
N LEU A 95 2.50 36.90 -9.19
CA LEU A 95 3.19 37.61 -10.27
C LEU A 95 2.23 38.18 -11.30
N GLU A 96 1.18 37.44 -11.68
CA GLU A 96 0.12 37.93 -12.56
C GLU A 96 -0.53 39.19 -11.99
N GLN A 97 -0.85 39.17 -10.68
CA GLN A 97 -1.40 40.32 -9.97
C GLN A 97 -0.42 41.51 -9.95
N LEU A 98 0.86 41.28 -9.67
CA LEU A 98 1.89 42.33 -9.66
C LEU A 98 2.15 42.93 -11.06
N LEU A 99 1.99 42.13 -12.12
CA LEU A 99 2.16 42.57 -13.50
C LEU A 99 0.90 43.25 -14.07
N GLY A 100 -0.23 43.18 -13.36
CA GLY A 100 -1.52 43.70 -13.80
C GLY A 100 -2.19 42.83 -14.87
N GLU A 101 -1.85 41.54 -14.92
CA GLU A 101 -2.44 40.55 -15.83
C GLU A 101 -3.70 39.93 -15.20
N SER A 102 -4.58 39.36 -16.04
CA SER A 102 -5.74 38.61 -15.55
C SER A 102 -5.28 37.36 -14.81
N GLU A 103 -5.69 37.22 -13.54
CA GLU A 103 -5.37 36.05 -12.73
C GLU A 103 -5.90 34.76 -13.36
N THR A 104 -5.02 33.77 -13.48
CA THR A 104 -5.41 32.43 -13.92
C THR A 104 -6.22 31.76 -12.82
N SER A 105 -7.32 31.11 -13.22
CA SER A 105 -8.18 30.39 -12.28
C SER A 105 -7.42 29.25 -11.59
N GLN A 106 -7.79 28.94 -10.35
CA GLN A 106 -7.15 27.83 -9.63
C GLN A 106 -7.38 26.48 -10.30
N ASP A 107 -8.53 26.28 -10.95
CA ASP A 107 -8.85 25.04 -11.64
C ASP A 107 -7.98 24.84 -12.89
N ASP A 108 -7.73 25.92 -13.63
CA ASP A 108 -6.81 25.89 -14.78
C ASP A 108 -5.37 25.61 -14.34
N LEU A 109 -4.92 26.18 -13.22
CA LEU A 109 -3.59 25.90 -12.67
C LEU A 109 -3.46 24.46 -12.15
N ARG A 110 -4.53 23.91 -11.55
CA ARG A 110 -4.54 22.52 -11.06
C ARG A 110 -4.46 21.49 -12.18
N SER A 111 -5.07 21.78 -13.34
CA SER A 111 -5.05 20.89 -14.50
C SER A 111 -3.68 20.79 -15.18
N GLN A 112 -2.78 21.74 -14.92
CA GLN A 112 -1.44 21.79 -15.52
C GLN A 112 -0.44 20.85 -14.82
N SER A 113 0.55 20.38 -15.58
CA SER A 113 1.69 19.63 -15.05
C SER A 113 2.62 20.55 -14.23
N LEU A 114 3.46 19.96 -13.36
CA LEU A 114 4.39 20.77 -12.57
C LEU A 114 5.40 21.50 -13.46
N GLU A 115 5.81 20.86 -14.56
CA GLU A 115 6.72 21.41 -15.55
C GLU A 115 6.09 22.61 -16.28
N GLN A 116 4.82 22.51 -16.67
CA GLN A 116 4.08 23.62 -17.30
C GLN A 116 3.97 24.82 -16.36
N LEU A 117 3.64 24.57 -15.08
CA LEU A 117 3.60 25.62 -14.07
C LEU A 117 4.98 26.24 -13.85
N GLN A 118 6.05 25.44 -13.82
CA GLN A 118 7.40 25.96 -13.64
C GLN A 118 7.85 26.83 -14.84
N GLN A 119 7.60 26.37 -16.06
CA GLN A 119 7.88 27.14 -17.28
C GLN A 119 7.16 28.49 -17.26
N ARG A 120 5.86 28.49 -16.91
CA ARG A 120 5.08 29.72 -16.80
C ARG A 120 5.61 30.66 -15.72
N LEU A 121 5.99 30.12 -14.56
CA LEU A 121 6.60 30.92 -13.49
C LEU A 121 7.89 31.59 -13.96
N ASP A 122 8.74 30.86 -14.68
CA ASP A 122 10.01 31.38 -15.19
C ASP A 122 9.78 32.49 -16.23
N GLU A 123 8.79 32.35 -17.12
CA GLU A 123 8.40 33.39 -18.08
C GLU A 123 7.93 34.67 -17.38
N LEU A 124 7.08 34.56 -16.35
CA LEU A 124 6.59 35.71 -15.59
C LEU A 124 7.74 36.41 -14.85
N GLN A 125 8.67 35.66 -14.27
CA GLN A 125 9.86 36.22 -13.61
C GLN A 125 10.77 36.97 -14.58
N GLN A 126 10.97 36.44 -15.79
CA GLN A 126 11.77 37.12 -16.82
C GLN A 126 11.12 38.44 -17.25
N ARG A 127 9.79 38.47 -17.42
CA ARG A 127 9.04 39.70 -17.73
C ARG A 127 9.09 40.72 -16.60
N GLN A 128 9.01 40.29 -15.35
CA GLN A 128 9.15 41.19 -14.21
C GLN A 128 10.53 41.84 -14.19
N ARG A 129 11.59 41.09 -14.50
CA ARG A 129 12.96 41.60 -14.56
C ARG A 129 13.22 42.56 -15.72
N SER A 130 12.52 42.42 -16.85
CA SER A 130 12.66 43.35 -17.97
C SER A 130 11.86 44.65 -17.80
N ARG A 131 10.97 44.72 -16.81
CA ARG A 131 10.21 45.93 -16.44
C ARG A 131 10.94 46.87 -15.46
N GLY A 132 11.96 46.38 -14.75
CA GLY A 132 12.78 47.16 -13.81
C GLY A 132 14.11 47.55 -14.42
#